data_AF-A0AA43DA11-F1
#
_entry.id   AF-A0AA43DA11-F1
#
_cell.length_a   1.000
_cell.length_b   1.000
_cell.length_c   1.000
_cell.angle_alpha   90.00
_cell.angle_beta   90.00
_cell.angle_gamma   90.00
#
_symmetry.space_group_name_H-M   'P 1'
#
loop_
_entity.id
_entity.type
_entity.pdbx_description
1 polymer ?
#
loop_
_entity_poly.entity_id
_entity_poly.type
_entity_poly.pdbx_seq_one_letter_code
_entity_poly.pdbx_strand_id
1 'polypeptide(L)'
;MKHSKPKSFFVSDISRKEYPLNEKVNINTLKNSLVDFIMKTNPGVTIQSCLSVTELNKMRHQFIANTMEEESKDLSELEKMVLEKIKNNVTITDKLDADEKLQQLTTGQRIADRVATFGGSWRFIILFGLFILVWITINIAWLANKAFDPYPFILLNLILSCLAAMQAPVIMMSQNRQEEKDRERSKNDYMINLKSELEIRLLHEKLDHLIIHQQSKLLEIQEIQVEMLNDVLDKVSERRS
;
A
#
# COMPACT_ATOMS: atom_id res chain seq x y z
N MET A 1 9.92 -42.19 65.64
CA MET A 1 10.16 -40.89 66.31
C MET A 1 11.38 -40.25 65.66
N LYS A 2 11.18 -39.25 64.79
CA LYS A 2 12.15 -38.18 64.45
C LYS A 2 11.54 -37.21 63.43
N HIS A 3 11.13 -36.07 63.99
CA HIS A 3 11.01 -34.72 63.43
C HIS A 3 10.16 -34.50 62.17
N SER A 4 8.85 -34.35 62.39
CA SER A 4 8.04 -33.42 61.59
C SER A 4 8.65 -32.03 61.76
N LYS A 5 9.38 -31.54 60.75
CA LYS A 5 9.78 -30.12 60.69
C LYS A 5 8.51 -29.28 60.89
N PRO A 6 8.52 -28.22 61.72
CA PRO A 6 7.38 -27.31 61.75
C PRO A 6 7.20 -26.79 60.33
N LYS A 7 6.05 -27.07 59.70
CA LYS A 7 5.71 -26.42 58.44
C LYS A 7 5.57 -24.95 58.78
N SER A 8 6.60 -24.15 58.48
CA SER A 8 6.48 -22.71 58.57
C SER A 8 5.59 -22.27 57.41
N PHE A 9 4.62 -21.41 57.73
CA PHE A 9 3.68 -20.85 56.77
C PHE A 9 4.00 -19.36 56.59
N PHE A 10 3.74 -18.82 55.41
CA PHE A 10 3.76 -17.39 55.15
C PHE A 10 2.38 -16.94 54.66
N VAL A 11 2.00 -15.71 54.97
CA VAL A 11 0.77 -15.09 54.47
C VAL A 11 1.09 -14.42 53.14
N SER A 12 0.33 -14.75 52.09
CA SER A 12 0.45 -14.12 50.77
C SER A 12 -0.07 -12.69 50.81
N ASP A 13 0.66 -11.74 50.24
CA ASP A 13 0.23 -10.34 50.16
C ASP A 13 -0.89 -10.11 49.12
N ILE A 14 -1.13 -11.10 48.24
CA ILE A 14 -2.17 -11.05 47.20
C ILE A 14 -3.52 -11.53 47.75
N SER A 15 -3.57 -12.72 48.36
CA SER A 15 -4.83 -13.32 48.83
C SER A 15 -5.05 -13.27 50.34
N ARG A 16 -4.03 -12.86 51.11
CA ARG A 16 -3.99 -12.93 52.58
C ARG A 16 -4.21 -14.34 53.15
N LYS A 17 -3.96 -15.39 52.35
CA LYS A 17 -4.01 -16.80 52.78
C LYS A 17 -2.63 -17.32 53.21
N GLU A 18 -2.63 -18.32 54.07
CA GLU A 18 -1.42 -19.02 54.52
C GLU A 18 -1.00 -20.10 53.52
N TYR A 19 0.26 -20.03 53.08
CA TYR A 19 0.89 -21.00 52.21
C TYR A 19 2.16 -21.56 52.86
N PRO A 20 2.59 -22.78 52.52
CA PRO A 20 3.81 -23.33 53.08
C PRO A 20 5.05 -22.57 52.55
N LEU A 21 6.08 -22.44 53.39
CA LEU A 21 7.26 -21.60 53.09
C LEU A 21 8.02 -22.03 51.82
N ASN A 22 7.90 -23.28 51.38
CA ASN A 22 8.50 -23.79 50.15
C ASN A 22 7.85 -23.21 48.88
N GLU A 23 6.62 -22.69 48.96
CA GLU A 23 5.93 -22.07 47.84
C GLU A 23 6.14 -20.54 47.77
N LYS A 24 7.01 -19.97 48.61
CA LYS A 24 7.21 -18.51 48.69
C LYS A 24 8.02 -17.99 47.50
N VAL A 25 7.43 -17.07 46.74
CA VAL A 25 8.09 -16.36 45.63
C VAL A 25 8.03 -14.85 45.88
N ASN A 26 9.15 -14.15 45.67
CA ASN A 26 9.20 -12.69 45.76
C ASN A 26 8.87 -12.07 44.40
N ILE A 27 8.16 -10.94 44.40
CA ILE A 27 7.76 -10.28 43.14
C ILE A 27 8.96 -9.66 42.41
N ASN A 28 9.98 -9.21 43.14
CA ASN A 28 11.20 -8.63 42.56
C ASN A 28 12.03 -9.58 41.69
N THR A 29 11.86 -10.90 41.82
CA THR A 29 12.56 -11.90 41.02
C THR A 29 11.83 -12.24 39.73
N LEU A 30 10.63 -11.70 39.51
CA LEU A 30 9.82 -11.95 38.32
C LEU A 30 10.18 -10.96 37.21
N LYS A 31 9.88 -11.33 35.96
CA LYS A 31 9.99 -10.42 34.82
C LYS A 31 9.16 -9.15 35.01
N ASN A 32 9.73 -8.00 34.64
CA ASN A 32 9.10 -6.69 34.78
C ASN A 32 7.68 -6.63 34.18
N SER A 33 7.47 -7.21 33.01
CA SER A 33 6.16 -7.22 32.34
C SER A 33 5.08 -7.98 33.13
N LEU A 34 5.44 -9.08 33.78
CA LEU A 34 4.54 -9.84 34.66
C LEU A 34 4.31 -9.08 35.97
N VAL A 35 5.33 -8.40 36.51
CA VAL A 35 5.23 -7.54 37.69
C VAL A 35 4.26 -6.39 37.43
N ASP A 36 4.43 -5.69 36.30
CA ASP A 36 3.57 -4.59 35.88
C ASP A 36 2.12 -5.05 35.75
N PHE A 37 1.90 -6.23 35.19
CA PHE A 37 0.58 -6.83 35.10
C PHE A 37 -0.04 -7.17 36.47
N ILE A 38 0.75 -7.77 37.37
CA ILE A 38 0.31 -8.11 38.73
C ILE A 38 -0.08 -6.84 39.50
N MET A 39 0.73 -5.77 39.39
CA MET A 39 0.44 -4.49 40.03
C MET A 39 -0.78 -3.79 39.45
N LYS A 40 -0.95 -3.83 38.12
CA LYS A 40 -2.11 -3.26 37.44
C LYS A 40 -3.41 -3.97 37.83
N THR A 41 -3.34 -5.28 38.04
CA THR A 41 -4.52 -6.10 38.37
C THR A 41 -4.85 -6.05 39.88
N ASN A 42 -3.86 -5.83 40.75
CA ASN A 42 -4.02 -5.79 42.20
C ASN A 42 -3.42 -4.50 42.82
N PRO A 43 -4.24 -3.45 43.08
CA PRO A 43 -3.79 -2.13 43.57
C PRO A 43 -3.16 -2.08 44.98
N GLY A 44 -2.92 -3.21 45.65
CA GLY A 44 -2.34 -3.28 47.00
C GLY A 44 -0.98 -4.00 47.08
N VAL A 45 -0.43 -4.41 45.93
CA VAL A 45 0.77 -5.24 45.85
C VAL A 45 1.96 -4.37 45.45
N THR A 46 3.09 -4.50 46.15
CA THR A 46 4.31 -3.73 45.91
C THR A 46 5.45 -4.67 45.48
N ILE A 47 6.55 -4.15 44.92
CA ILE A 47 7.70 -4.94 44.41
C ILE A 47 8.30 -5.85 45.51
N GLN A 48 8.17 -5.46 46.77
CA GLN A 48 8.66 -6.21 47.94
C GLN A 48 7.69 -7.29 48.44
N SER A 49 6.49 -7.38 47.86
CA SER A 49 5.48 -8.33 48.29
C SER A 49 5.84 -9.77 47.90
N CYS A 50 5.30 -10.73 48.67
CA CYS A 50 5.51 -12.16 48.48
C CYS A 50 4.19 -12.85 48.09
N LEU A 51 4.28 -13.81 47.17
CA LEU A 51 3.14 -14.58 46.68
C LEU A 51 3.48 -16.07 46.61
N SER A 52 2.46 -16.92 46.56
CA SER A 52 2.66 -18.37 46.40
C SER A 52 2.87 -18.77 44.94
N VAL A 53 3.63 -19.84 44.67
CA VAL A 53 3.77 -20.43 43.33
C VAL A 53 2.39 -20.74 42.69
N THR A 54 1.43 -21.15 43.51
CA THR A 54 0.07 -21.47 43.05
C THR A 54 -0.68 -20.22 42.58
N GLU A 55 -0.52 -19.10 43.28
CA GLU A 55 -1.07 -17.80 42.85
C GLU A 55 -0.32 -17.22 41.66
N LEU A 56 1.01 -17.38 41.62
CA LEU A 56 1.84 -16.97 40.48
C LEU A 56 1.35 -17.60 39.19
N ASN A 57 1.11 -18.92 39.20
CA ASN A 57 0.64 -19.64 38.02
C ASN A 57 -0.76 -19.17 37.57
N LYS A 58 -1.64 -18.79 38.50
CA LYS A 58 -2.93 -18.18 38.15
C LYS A 58 -2.73 -16.82 37.47
N MET A 59 -1.84 -15.99 37.99
CA MET A 59 -1.53 -14.67 37.40
C MET A 59 -0.86 -14.81 36.02
N ARG A 60 0.04 -15.78 35.84
CA ARG A 60 0.67 -16.10 34.55
C ARG A 60 -0.38 -16.52 33.52
N HIS A 61 -1.35 -17.36 33.89
CA HIS A 61 -2.45 -17.73 32.99
C HIS A 61 -3.30 -16.52 32.57
N GLN A 62 -3.63 -15.63 33.51
CA GLN A 62 -4.38 -14.41 33.19
C GLN A 62 -3.58 -13.45 32.31
N PHE A 63 -2.28 -13.33 32.57
CA PHE A 63 -1.37 -12.53 31.74
C PHE A 63 -1.36 -13.04 30.30
N ILE A 64 -1.10 -14.34 30.09
CA ILE A 64 -1.08 -14.95 28.76
C ILE A 64 -2.41 -14.75 28.05
N ALA A 65 -3.54 -15.00 28.72
CA ALA A 65 -4.87 -14.84 28.13
C ALA A 65 -5.13 -13.39 27.66
N ASN A 66 -4.80 -12.39 28.49
CA ASN A 66 -4.97 -10.99 28.12
C ASN A 66 -4.02 -10.58 26.98
N THR A 67 -2.75 -11.00 27.02
CA THR A 67 -1.79 -10.72 25.94
C THR A 67 -2.25 -11.32 24.60
N MET A 68 -2.81 -12.53 24.60
CA MET A 68 -3.33 -13.13 23.35
C MET A 68 -4.58 -12.39 22.82
N GLU A 69 -5.43 -11.89 23.71
CA GLU A 69 -6.62 -11.12 23.31
C GLU A 69 -6.25 -9.75 22.71
N GLU A 70 -5.23 -9.09 23.27
CA GLU A 70 -4.68 -7.83 22.75
C GLU A 70 -4.07 -8.03 21.36
N GLU A 71 -3.22 -9.05 21.17
CA GLU A 71 -2.61 -9.38 19.88
C GLU A 71 -3.64 -9.68 18.77
N SER A 72 -4.72 -10.39 19.12
CA SER A 72 -5.79 -10.69 18.15
C SER A 72 -6.53 -9.43 17.68
N LYS A 73 -6.63 -8.39 18.51
CA LYS A 73 -7.29 -7.13 18.15
C LYS A 73 -6.40 -6.31 17.22
N ASP A 74 -5.11 -6.20 17.54
CA ASP A 74 -4.13 -5.46 16.73
C ASP A 74 -4.03 -6.01 15.30
N LEU A 75 -4.04 -7.34 15.14
CA LEU A 75 -4.04 -8.00 13.83
C LEU A 75 -5.28 -7.63 12.99
N SER A 76 -6.46 -7.58 13.62
CA SER A 76 -7.71 -7.25 12.92
C SER A 76 -7.76 -5.79 12.45
N GLU A 77 -7.17 -4.87 13.21
CA GLU A 77 -7.06 -3.46 12.80
C GLU A 77 -6.10 -3.29 11.61
N LEU A 78 -4.98 -4.03 11.60
CA LEU A 78 -4.03 -4.00 10.50
C LEU A 78 -4.66 -4.50 9.20
N GLU A 79 -5.35 -5.64 9.23
CA GLU A 79 -6.03 -6.20 8.05
C GLU A 79 -7.00 -5.18 7.44
N LYS A 80 -7.76 -4.48 8.30
CA LYS A 80 -8.67 -3.41 7.86
C LYS A 80 -7.91 -2.25 7.21
N MET A 81 -6.82 -1.79 7.82
CA MET A 81 -6.01 -0.68 7.29
C MET A 81 -5.40 -1.02 5.93
N VAL A 82 -4.89 -2.25 5.77
CA VAL A 82 -4.32 -2.74 4.50
C VAL A 82 -5.41 -2.82 3.43
N LEU A 83 -6.57 -3.40 3.74
CA LEU A 83 -7.70 -3.49 2.82
C LEU A 83 -8.20 -2.11 2.38
N GLU A 84 -8.26 -1.15 3.31
CA GLU A 84 -8.67 0.22 3.01
C GLU A 84 -7.69 0.92 2.05
N LYS A 85 -6.39 0.81 2.31
CA LYS A 85 -5.34 1.37 1.43
C LYS A 85 -5.36 0.76 0.03
N ILE A 86 -5.51 -0.57 -0.08
CA ILE A 86 -5.63 -1.25 -1.38
C ILE A 86 -6.84 -0.74 -2.16
N LYS A 87 -8.02 -0.66 -1.52
CA LYS A 87 -9.25 -0.17 -2.16
C LYS A 87 -9.11 1.28 -2.65
N ASN A 88 -8.48 2.14 -1.85
CA ASN A 88 -8.27 3.54 -2.19
C ASN A 88 -7.30 3.70 -3.37
N ASN A 89 -6.22 2.91 -3.44
CA ASN A 89 -5.28 2.99 -4.56
C ASN A 89 -5.92 2.63 -5.90
N VAL A 90 -6.77 1.59 -5.95
CA VAL A 90 -7.51 1.22 -7.17
C VAL A 90 -8.39 2.38 -7.66
N THR A 91 -9.03 3.11 -6.74
CA THR A 91 -9.93 4.22 -7.08
C THR A 91 -9.20 5.46 -7.61
N ILE A 92 -7.93 5.65 -7.27
CA ILE A 92 -7.14 6.81 -7.71
C ILE A 92 -6.68 6.63 -9.17
N THR A 93 -6.25 5.43 -9.55
CA THR A 93 -5.83 5.11 -10.93
C THR A 93 -6.96 5.41 -11.93
N ASP A 94 -8.18 4.99 -11.65
CA ASP A 94 -9.34 5.21 -12.53
C ASP A 94 -9.71 6.70 -12.71
N LYS A 95 -9.41 7.55 -11.72
CA LYS A 95 -9.73 8.98 -11.77
C LYS A 95 -8.71 9.81 -12.54
N LEU A 96 -7.44 9.40 -12.54
CA LEU A 96 -6.36 10.11 -13.23
C LEU A 96 -6.53 10.05 -14.75
N ASP A 97 -6.97 8.92 -15.29
CA ASP A 97 -7.27 8.75 -16.72
C ASP A 97 -8.45 9.63 -17.20
N ALA A 98 -9.38 9.95 -16.29
CA ALA A 98 -10.54 10.77 -16.58
C ALA A 98 -10.21 12.28 -16.57
N ASP A 99 -9.38 12.74 -15.63
CA ASP A 99 -8.98 14.14 -15.51
C ASP A 99 -8.00 14.57 -16.61
N GLU A 100 -7.12 13.68 -17.10
CA GLU A 100 -6.18 13.97 -18.20
C GLU A 100 -6.92 14.37 -19.50
N LYS A 101 -8.15 13.88 -19.70
CA LYS A 101 -8.99 14.23 -20.86
C LYS A 101 -9.62 15.63 -20.78
N LEU A 102 -9.62 16.28 -19.61
CA LEU A 102 -10.36 17.53 -19.37
C LEU A 102 -9.52 18.81 -19.53
N GLN A 103 -8.23 18.71 -19.90
CA GLN A 103 -7.43 19.89 -20.23
C GLN A 103 -8.10 20.66 -21.40
N GLN A 104 -8.50 21.91 -21.10
CA GLN A 104 -9.26 22.74 -22.03
C GLN A 104 -8.38 23.17 -23.22
N LEU A 105 -8.48 22.40 -24.32
CA LEU A 105 -7.85 22.75 -25.60
C LEU A 105 -8.36 24.10 -26.09
N THR A 106 -7.43 25.01 -26.42
CA THR A 106 -7.76 26.28 -27.08
C THR A 106 -8.40 26.04 -28.45
N THR A 107 -9.18 26.99 -28.95
CA THR A 107 -9.91 26.85 -30.22
C THR A 107 -8.97 26.56 -31.40
N GLY A 108 -7.80 27.20 -31.43
CA GLY A 108 -6.78 26.96 -32.47
C GLY A 108 -6.17 25.55 -32.38
N GLN A 109 -5.90 25.06 -31.17
CA GLN A 109 -5.41 23.70 -30.94
C GLN A 109 -6.43 22.63 -31.37
N ARG A 110 -7.73 22.86 -31.13
CA ARG A 110 -8.80 21.94 -31.60
C ARG A 110 -8.88 21.86 -33.12
N ILE A 111 -8.68 22.99 -33.81
CA ILE A 111 -8.70 23.03 -35.28
C ILE A 111 -7.46 22.34 -35.85
N ALA A 112 -6.28 22.63 -35.31
CA ALA A 112 -5.03 21.99 -35.74
C ALA A 112 -5.09 20.46 -35.61
N ASP A 113 -5.65 19.94 -34.51
CA ASP A 113 -5.88 18.49 -34.36
C ASP A 113 -6.79 17.89 -35.39
N ARG A 114 -7.89 18.58 -35.66
CA ARG A 114 -8.87 18.09 -36.62
C ARG A 114 -8.28 18.07 -38.03
N VAL A 115 -7.44 19.06 -38.36
CA VAL A 115 -6.71 19.12 -39.62
C VAL A 115 -5.64 18.04 -39.69
N ALA A 116 -4.85 17.82 -38.64
CA ALA A 116 -3.81 16.79 -38.61
C ALA A 116 -4.38 15.36 -38.69
N THR A 117 -5.45 15.08 -37.94
CA THR A 117 -6.14 13.78 -37.96
C THR A 117 -6.86 13.53 -39.30
N PHE A 118 -7.40 14.57 -39.93
CA PHE A 118 -8.00 14.47 -41.25
C PHE A 118 -6.94 14.27 -42.35
N GLY A 119 -5.86 15.05 -42.32
CA GLY A 119 -4.75 14.96 -43.27
C GLY A 119 -3.99 13.63 -43.22
N GLY A 120 -3.97 12.96 -42.06
CA GLY A 120 -3.39 11.61 -41.89
C GLY A 120 -4.33 10.46 -42.26
N SER A 121 -5.56 10.72 -42.72
CA SER A 121 -6.54 9.67 -43.00
C SER A 121 -6.40 9.09 -44.42
N TRP A 122 -6.50 7.77 -44.55
CA TRP A 122 -6.59 7.09 -45.85
C TRP A 122 -7.73 7.61 -46.74
N ARG A 123 -8.84 8.06 -46.15
CA ARG A 123 -9.96 8.64 -46.91
C ARG A 123 -9.60 9.97 -47.56
N PHE A 124 -8.77 10.79 -46.90
CA PHE A 124 -8.31 12.06 -47.43
C PHE A 124 -7.40 11.85 -48.65
N ILE A 125 -6.45 10.91 -48.55
CA ILE A 125 -5.53 10.55 -49.65
C ILE A 125 -6.32 10.14 -50.91
N ILE A 126 -7.34 9.29 -50.75
CA ILE A 126 -8.16 8.82 -51.86
C ILE A 126 -9.00 9.95 -52.48
N LEU A 127 -9.65 10.77 -51.64
CA LEU A 127 -10.46 11.90 -52.11
C LEU A 127 -9.61 12.95 -52.84
N PHE A 128 -8.41 13.24 -52.32
CA PHE A 128 -7.48 14.19 -52.90
C PHE A 128 -6.96 13.72 -54.26
N GLY A 129 -6.62 12.43 -54.39
CA GLY A 129 -6.25 11.83 -55.67
C GLY A 129 -7.38 11.89 -56.70
N LEU A 130 -8.63 11.62 -56.28
CA LEU A 130 -9.80 11.72 -57.15
C LEU A 130 -10.05 13.16 -57.61
N PHE A 131 -9.90 14.14 -56.71
CA PHE A 131 -10.01 15.56 -57.05
C PHE A 131 -8.99 15.96 -58.14
N ILE A 132 -7.73 15.54 -58.01
CA ILE A 132 -6.70 15.81 -59.03
C ILE A 132 -7.07 15.16 -60.37
N LEU A 133 -7.53 13.90 -60.36
CA LEU A 133 -7.97 13.21 -61.58
C LEU A 133 -9.14 13.92 -62.27
N VAL A 134 -10.13 14.36 -61.51
CA VAL A 134 -11.28 15.11 -62.03
C VAL A 134 -10.83 16.45 -62.61
N TRP A 135 -9.94 17.18 -61.91
CA TRP A 135 -9.40 18.46 -62.38
C TRP A 135 -8.66 18.32 -63.71
N ILE A 136 -7.81 17.30 -63.84
CA ILE A 136 -7.09 16.99 -65.08
C ILE A 136 -8.08 16.63 -66.19
N THR A 137 -9.07 15.77 -65.90
CA THR A 137 -10.05 15.31 -66.89
C THR A 137 -10.88 16.49 -67.44
N ILE A 138 -11.34 17.39 -66.57
CA ILE A 138 -12.09 18.60 -66.96
C ILE A 138 -11.23 19.51 -67.84
N ASN A 139 -9.98 19.79 -67.45
CA ASN A 139 -9.12 20.70 -68.20
C ASN A 139 -8.69 20.14 -69.57
N ILE A 140 -8.50 18.82 -69.68
CA ILE A 140 -8.20 18.16 -70.97
C ILE A 140 -9.45 18.14 -71.86
N ALA A 141 -10.63 17.80 -71.32
CA ALA A 141 -11.87 17.75 -72.10
C ALA A 141 -12.29 19.13 -72.63
N TRP A 142 -11.98 20.21 -71.89
CA TRP A 142 -12.34 21.58 -72.24
C TRP A 142 -11.29 22.29 -73.13
N LEU A 143 -10.19 21.61 -73.45
CA LEU A 143 -9.11 22.09 -74.31
C LEU A 143 -9.57 22.42 -75.75
N ALA A 144 -10.74 21.92 -76.18
CA ALA A 144 -11.30 22.20 -77.50
C ALA A 144 -11.90 23.62 -77.67
N ASN A 145 -12.24 24.35 -76.58
CA ASN A 145 -12.90 25.66 -76.68
C ASN A 145 -12.21 26.82 -75.91
N LYS A 146 -11.56 26.54 -74.76
CA LYS A 146 -10.63 27.43 -74.02
C LYS A 146 -10.30 26.72 -72.69
N ALA A 147 -9.13 26.09 -72.58
CA ALA A 147 -8.74 25.47 -71.31
C ALA A 147 -8.49 26.54 -70.23
N PHE A 148 -8.98 26.29 -69.02
CA PHE A 148 -8.79 27.14 -67.85
C PHE A 148 -7.37 27.01 -67.27
N ASP A 149 -6.82 25.79 -67.27
CA ASP A 149 -5.43 25.48 -66.89
C ASP A 149 -4.80 24.54 -67.94
N PRO A 150 -4.24 25.07 -69.04
CA PRO A 150 -3.60 24.28 -70.09
C PRO A 150 -2.38 23.51 -69.58
N TYR A 151 -2.08 22.37 -70.20
CA TYR A 151 -0.85 21.63 -69.92
C TYR A 151 0.37 22.58 -70.06
N PRO A 152 1.23 22.75 -69.03
CA PRO A 152 1.56 21.81 -67.95
C PRO A 152 0.91 22.08 -66.55
N PHE A 153 -0.31 22.64 -66.49
CA PHE A 153 -1.10 22.86 -65.26
C PHE A 153 -0.43 23.77 -64.21
N ILE A 154 -0.12 25.02 -64.56
CA ILE A 154 0.57 25.97 -63.68
C ILE A 154 -0.23 26.27 -62.41
N LEU A 155 -1.55 26.41 -62.54
CA LEU A 155 -2.40 26.85 -61.43
C LEU A 155 -2.57 25.71 -60.41
N LEU A 156 -2.77 24.49 -60.89
CA LEU A 156 -2.79 23.30 -60.02
C LEU A 156 -1.46 23.14 -59.28
N ASN A 157 -0.33 23.31 -59.96
CA ASN A 157 1.00 23.23 -59.34
C ASN A 157 1.22 24.31 -58.26
N LEU A 158 0.74 25.53 -58.49
CA LEU A 158 0.84 26.61 -57.52
C LEU A 158 0.04 26.30 -56.24
N ILE A 159 -1.19 25.80 -56.40
CA ILE A 159 -2.05 25.42 -55.27
C ILE A 159 -1.44 24.25 -54.49
N LEU A 160 -0.97 23.22 -55.18
CA LEU A 160 -0.30 22.06 -54.57
C LEU A 160 0.93 22.48 -53.76
N SER A 161 1.76 23.37 -54.32
CA SER A 161 2.96 23.88 -53.65
C SER A 161 2.62 24.68 -52.40
N CYS A 162 1.60 25.54 -52.46
CA CYS A 162 1.13 26.30 -51.32
C CYS A 162 0.55 25.39 -50.21
N LEU A 163 -0.22 24.37 -50.61
CA LEU A 163 -0.77 23.39 -49.69
C LEU A 163 0.33 22.59 -48.98
N ALA A 164 1.33 22.11 -49.73
CA ALA A 164 2.48 21.38 -49.19
C ALA A 164 3.31 22.25 -48.22
N ALA A 165 3.53 23.53 -48.55
CA ALA A 165 4.25 24.46 -47.69
C ALA A 165 3.55 24.68 -46.33
N MET A 166 2.21 24.70 -46.31
CA MET A 166 1.43 24.84 -45.09
C MET A 166 1.33 23.53 -44.28
N GLN A 167 1.47 22.37 -44.93
CA GLN A 167 1.35 21.06 -44.26
C GLN A 167 2.46 20.81 -43.24
N ALA A 168 3.73 21.08 -43.58
CA ALA A 168 4.85 20.75 -42.70
C ALA A 168 4.78 21.45 -41.32
N PRO A 169 4.49 22.77 -41.21
CA PRO A 169 4.29 23.42 -39.91
C PRO A 169 3.09 22.89 -39.12
N VAL A 170 1.97 22.58 -39.79
CA VAL A 170 0.77 22.04 -39.12
C VAL A 170 1.03 20.65 -38.55
N ILE A 171 1.71 19.79 -39.31
CA ILE A 171 2.14 18.46 -38.85
C ILE A 171 3.10 18.60 -37.67
N MET A 172 4.10 19.47 -37.77
CA MET A 172 5.08 19.70 -36.71
C MET A 172 4.45 20.29 -35.43
N MET A 173 3.49 21.22 -35.56
CA MET A 173 2.74 21.73 -34.41
C MET A 173 1.89 20.63 -33.74
N SER A 174 1.28 19.74 -34.53
CA SER A 174 0.53 18.60 -33.99
C SER A 174 1.46 17.60 -33.30
N GLN A 175 2.65 17.35 -33.85
CA GLN A 175 3.66 16.45 -33.29
C GLN A 175 4.23 16.99 -31.98
N ASN A 176 4.75 18.22 -31.95
CA ASN A 176 5.31 18.84 -30.74
C ASN A 176 4.33 18.79 -29.56
N ARG A 177 3.03 18.94 -29.84
CA ARG A 177 1.98 18.91 -28.84
C ARG A 177 1.60 17.50 -28.39
N GLN A 178 1.67 16.52 -29.29
CA GLN A 178 1.50 15.12 -28.90
C GLN A 178 2.68 14.67 -28.03
N GLU A 179 3.91 15.07 -28.37
CA GLU A 179 5.11 14.81 -27.56
C GLU A 179 5.03 15.48 -26.19
N GLU A 180 4.51 16.70 -26.10
CA GLU A 180 4.30 17.38 -24.81
C GLU A 180 3.32 16.61 -23.91
N LYS A 181 2.18 16.16 -24.47
CA LYS A 181 1.22 15.31 -23.75
C LYS A 181 1.83 13.97 -23.33
N ASP A 182 2.54 13.31 -24.24
CA ASP A 182 3.19 12.02 -23.94
C ASP A 182 4.27 12.19 -22.86
N ARG A 183 4.97 13.32 -22.84
CA ARG A 183 5.93 13.68 -21.79
C ARG A 183 5.25 13.97 -20.45
N GLU A 184 4.14 14.69 -20.43
CA GLU A 184 3.37 14.92 -19.20
C GLU A 184 2.82 13.60 -18.64
N ARG A 185 2.22 12.77 -19.49
CA ARG A 185 1.76 11.43 -19.11
C ARG A 185 2.88 10.58 -18.53
N SER A 186 4.03 10.53 -19.22
CA SER A 186 5.19 9.77 -18.75
C SER A 186 5.70 10.23 -17.38
N LYS A 187 5.66 11.55 -17.10
CA LYS A 187 6.00 12.10 -15.78
C LYS A 187 4.99 11.70 -14.73
N ASN A 188 3.69 11.77 -15.06
CA ASN A 188 2.62 11.39 -14.14
C ASN A 188 2.70 9.91 -13.79
N ASP A 189 2.86 9.04 -14.80
CA ASP A 189 3.05 7.60 -14.63
C ASP A 189 4.27 7.29 -13.75
N TYR A 190 5.39 7.97 -13.98
CA TYR A 190 6.58 7.86 -13.14
C TYR A 190 6.31 8.28 -11.69
N MET A 191 5.62 9.40 -11.46
CA MET A 191 5.28 9.86 -10.11
C MET A 191 4.34 8.90 -9.38
N ILE A 192 3.36 8.33 -10.08
CA ILE A 192 2.43 7.34 -9.52
C ILE A 192 3.19 6.06 -9.15
N ASN A 193 4.10 5.61 -10.02
CA ASN A 193 4.92 4.43 -9.76
C ASN A 193 5.82 4.63 -8.53
N LEU A 194 6.53 5.76 -8.47
CA LEU A 194 7.39 6.12 -7.34
C LEU A 194 6.59 6.21 -6.03
N LYS A 195 5.39 6.83 -6.07
CA LYS A 195 4.51 6.92 -4.90
C LYS A 195 4.07 5.53 -4.44
N SER A 196 3.73 4.64 -5.36
CA SER A 196 3.33 3.26 -5.07
C SER A 196 4.50 2.47 -4.46
N GLU A 197 5.71 2.62 -5.01
CA GLU A 197 6.93 1.99 -4.47
C GLU A 197 7.20 2.45 -3.03
N LEU A 198 7.09 3.76 -2.76
CA LEU A 198 7.28 4.32 -1.43
C LEU A 198 6.22 3.81 -0.44
N GLU A 199 4.96 3.73 -0.86
CA GLU A 199 3.89 3.21 -0.01
C GLU A 199 4.10 1.72 0.32
N ILE A 200 4.52 0.90 -0.64
CA ILE A 200 4.86 -0.51 -0.42
C ILE A 200 6.04 -0.64 0.54
N ARG A 201 7.08 0.20 0.40
CA ARG A 201 8.23 0.22 1.30
C ARG A 201 7.83 0.57 2.74
N LEU A 202 6.98 1.59 2.91
CA LEU A 202 6.47 1.98 4.23
C LEU A 202 5.58 0.89 4.85
N LEU A 203 4.77 0.20 4.04
CA LEU A 203 3.98 -0.95 4.51
C LEU A 203 4.89 -2.10 4.96
N HIS A 204 5.96 -2.40 4.21
CA HIS A 204 6.96 -3.40 4.61
C HIS A 204 7.61 -3.04 5.94
N GLU A 205 8.07 -1.80 6.10
CA GLU A 205 8.72 -1.35 7.35
C GLU A 205 7.78 -1.50 8.56
N LYS A 206 6.50 -1.13 8.39
CA LYS A 206 5.50 -1.33 9.45
C LYS A 206 5.23 -2.80 9.73
N LEU A 207 5.15 -3.63 8.70
CA LEU A 207 4.94 -5.06 8.84
C LEU A 207 6.12 -5.71 9.57
N ASP A 208 7.35 -5.37 9.20
CA ASP A 208 8.57 -5.85 9.87
C ASP A 208 8.59 -5.43 11.35
N HIS A 209 8.28 -4.16 11.66
CA HIS A 209 8.18 -3.69 13.03
C HIS A 209 7.14 -4.49 13.85
N LEU A 210 5.98 -4.78 13.26
CA LEU A 210 4.95 -5.58 13.91
C LEU A 210 5.37 -7.04 14.09
N ILE A 211 5.98 -7.68 13.08
CA ILE A 211 6.49 -9.05 13.21
C ILE A 211 7.51 -9.15 14.34
N ILE A 212 8.44 -8.19 14.43
CA ILE A 212 9.46 -8.17 15.50
C ILE A 212 8.78 -8.01 16.86
N HIS A 213 7.79 -7.13 16.97
CA HIS A 213 7.00 -6.96 18.19
C HIS A 213 6.29 -8.26 18.60
N GLN A 214 5.61 -8.92 17.67
CA GLN A 214 4.93 -10.19 17.90
C GLN A 214 5.88 -11.32 18.30
N GLN A 215 7.03 -11.42 17.64
CA GLN A 215 8.06 -12.40 17.99
C GLN A 215 8.56 -12.20 19.42
N SER A 216 8.81 -10.95 19.82
CA SER A 216 9.19 -10.61 21.20
C SER A 216 8.14 -11.07 22.21
N LYS A 217 6.85 -10.83 21.91
CA LYS A 217 5.72 -11.25 22.76
C LYS A 217 5.55 -12.77 22.83
N LEU A 218 5.72 -13.48 21.72
CA LEU A 218 5.68 -14.94 21.70
C LEU A 218 6.81 -15.56 22.51
N LEU A 219 8.04 -15.01 22.41
CA LEU A 219 9.16 -15.45 23.24
C LEU A 219 8.89 -15.20 24.72
N GLU A 220 8.28 -14.06 25.05
CA GLU A 220 7.87 -13.74 26.42
C GLU A 220 6.88 -14.76 26.98
N ILE A 221 5.84 -15.12 26.22
CA ILE A 221 4.87 -16.15 26.59
C ILE A 221 5.56 -17.51 26.75
N GLN A 222 6.44 -17.90 25.82
CA GLN A 222 7.15 -19.16 25.87
C GLN A 222 8.03 -19.28 27.12
N GLU A 223 8.73 -18.22 27.51
CA GLU A 223 9.56 -18.24 28.71
C GLU A 223 8.71 -18.43 29.98
N ILE A 224 7.58 -17.72 30.07
CA ILE A 224 6.61 -17.90 31.17
C ILE A 224 6.05 -19.33 31.17
N GLN A 225 5.77 -19.92 30.01
CA GLN A 225 5.29 -21.30 29.90
C GLN A 225 6.36 -22.30 30.38
N VAL A 226 7.64 -22.08 30.04
CA VAL A 226 8.75 -22.91 30.51
C VAL A 226 8.92 -22.80 32.03
N GLU A 227 8.82 -21.60 32.60
CA GLU A 227 8.83 -21.39 34.06
C GLU A 227 7.69 -22.16 34.75
N MET A 228 6.46 -22.08 34.23
CA MET A 228 5.33 -22.86 34.75
C MET A 228 5.58 -24.37 34.67
N LEU A 229 6.20 -24.85 33.59
CA LEU A 229 6.52 -26.26 33.39
C LEU A 229 7.55 -26.75 34.43
N ASN A 230 8.57 -25.94 34.71
CA ASN A 230 9.54 -26.20 35.77
C ASN A 230 8.87 -26.25 37.15
N ASP A 231 7.99 -25.29 37.47
CA ASP A 231 7.25 -25.27 38.74
C ASP A 231 6.38 -26.53 38.92
N VAL A 232 5.77 -27.03 37.85
CA VAL A 232 5.00 -28.28 37.86
C VAL A 232 5.92 -29.48 38.07
N LEU A 233 7.06 -29.53 37.38
CA LEU A 233 8.04 -30.60 37.50
C LEU A 233 8.57 -30.70 38.94
N ASP A 234 8.89 -29.57 39.55
CA ASP A 234 9.36 -29.48 40.94
C ASP A 234 8.28 -30.00 41.90
N LYS A 235 7.03 -29.56 41.76
CA LYS A 235 5.91 -30.05 42.58
C LYS A 235 5.67 -31.56 42.42
N VAL A 236 5.86 -32.11 41.23
CA VAL A 236 5.73 -33.56 40.98
C VAL A 236 6.89 -34.33 41.63
N SER A 237 8.11 -33.78 41.60
CA SER A 237 9.28 -34.36 42.26
C SER A 237 9.15 -34.35 43.79
N GLU A 238 8.63 -33.27 44.37
CA GLU A 238 8.36 -33.15 45.81
C GLU A 238 7.28 -34.14 46.28
N ARG A 239 6.30 -34.48 45.43
CA ARG A 239 5.27 -35.48 45.75
C ARG A 239 5.75 -36.93 45.68
N ARG A 240 6.85 -37.19 44.97
CA ARG A 240 7.45 -38.54 44.82
C ARG A 240 8.53 -38.85 45.87
N SER A 241 9.01 -37.84 46.59
CA SER A 241 9.99 -37.97 47.69
C SER A 241 9.31 -38.03 49.05
#